data_AF-A0A6U1S4F5-F1
#
_entry.id   AF-A0A6U1S4F5-F1
#
_cell.length_a   1.000
_cell.length_b   1.000
_cell.length_c   1.000
_cell.angle_alpha   90.00
_cell.angle_beta   90.00
_cell.angle_gamma   90.00
#
_symmetry.space_group_name_H-M   'P 1'
#
loop_
_entity.id
_entity.type
_entity.pdbx_description
1 polymer ?
#
loop_
_entity_poly.entity_id
_entity_poly.type
_entity_poly.pdbx_seq_one_letter_code
_entity_poly.pdbx_strand_id
1 'polypeptide(L)'
;IVYGWSERRLSRCQWWMHLVPITVGVGIAVAGLPHYERVLYACFLVVPPHAPTWYPMLAFVTFPTLGVTVWATGTIGSVYWTVRSQRVVRNRWSFPSNLSSSRTVSRPRLPPPDYALDIPPGTREEAEAEAEAEEKQQETQTDEEERNSNGWRCPQELQQQQLQQQKPQQQQRSVSGRTSNLEVIPENKPSSTPPPPASTRPVPYRLENQVFWQAVCYLLAFYVTHVMQFAVTLHAALQYRNGFSDKNLYGLWVAHVTLAPLQGLWNSLIYFRPRLVRSWLMRRTRKQQQQQQQQANNSRKFIKKRDLGSGSSRGSTNAGDSAC
;
A
#
# COMPACT_ATOMS: atom_id res chain seq x y z
N ILE A 1 -5.78 -5.88 10.73
CA ILE A 1 -6.28 -6.41 9.44
C ILE A 1 -6.61 -7.86 9.74
N VAL A 2 -7.89 -8.18 9.98
CA VAL A 2 -8.32 -9.46 10.57
C VAL A 2 -8.65 -10.53 9.51
N TYR A 3 -8.71 -10.15 8.23
CA TYR A 3 -8.79 -11.12 7.14
C TYR A 3 -7.39 -11.44 6.63
N GLY A 4 -6.64 -12.15 7.48
CA GLY A 4 -5.35 -12.74 7.14
C GLY A 4 -5.56 -13.91 6.20
N TRP A 5 -5.75 -13.63 4.91
CA TRP A 5 -5.36 -14.64 3.94
C TRP A 5 -3.84 -14.76 4.03
N SER A 6 -3.37 -15.81 4.69
CA SER A 6 -1.93 -16.11 4.76
C SER A 6 -1.39 -16.10 3.33
N GLU A 7 -0.26 -15.45 3.10
CA GLU A 7 0.39 -15.34 1.79
C GLU A 7 0.51 -16.71 1.08
N ARG A 8 0.71 -17.79 1.85
CA ARG A 8 0.69 -19.20 1.38
C ARG A 8 -0.60 -19.63 0.67
N ARG A 9 -1.78 -19.15 1.10
CA ARG A 9 -3.07 -19.46 0.45
C ARG A 9 -3.24 -18.68 -0.84
N LEU A 10 -2.80 -17.42 -0.84
CA LEU A 10 -2.87 -16.56 -2.02
C LEU A 10 -1.96 -17.09 -3.14
N SER A 11 -0.76 -17.57 -2.77
CA SER A 11 0.15 -18.29 -3.67
C SER A 11 -0.49 -19.53 -4.31
N ARG A 12 -1.20 -20.35 -3.53
CA ARG A 12 -1.93 -21.51 -4.08
C ARG A 12 -3.05 -21.11 -5.04
N CYS A 13 -3.82 -20.07 -4.72
CA CYS A 13 -4.85 -19.56 -5.62
C CYS A 13 -4.27 -18.95 -6.91
N GLN A 14 -3.11 -18.29 -6.83
CA GLN A 14 -2.45 -17.68 -7.98
C GLN A 14 -2.14 -18.72 -9.07
N TRP A 15 -1.67 -19.90 -8.69
CA TRP A 15 -1.38 -20.97 -9.65
C TRP A 15 -2.64 -21.40 -10.42
N TRP A 16 -3.77 -21.59 -9.71
CA TRP A 16 -5.05 -21.92 -10.33
C TRP A 16 -5.58 -20.80 -11.24
N MET A 17 -5.38 -19.54 -10.84
CA MET A 17 -5.76 -18.38 -11.66
C MET A 17 -4.98 -18.29 -12.97
N HIS A 18 -3.77 -18.85 -13.05
CA HIS A 18 -3.00 -18.92 -14.28
C HIS A 18 -3.27 -20.20 -15.08
N LEU A 19 -3.43 -21.34 -14.40
CA LEU A 19 -3.63 -22.64 -15.06
C LEU A 19 -4.91 -22.66 -15.89
N VAL A 20 -6.02 -22.10 -15.37
CA VAL A 20 -7.31 -22.11 -16.08
C VAL A 20 -7.22 -21.34 -17.42
N PRO A 21 -6.75 -20.07 -17.47
CA PRO A 21 -6.56 -19.37 -18.74
C PRO A 21 -5.60 -20.08 -19.70
N ILE A 22 -4.52 -20.69 -19.20
CA ILE A 22 -3.55 -21.40 -20.02
C ILE A 22 -4.21 -22.64 -20.65
N THR A 23 -4.90 -23.45 -19.87
CA THR A 23 -5.58 -24.67 -20.36
C THR A 23 -6.67 -24.33 -21.36
N VAL A 24 -7.47 -23.29 -21.10
CA VAL A 24 -8.48 -22.78 -22.06
C VAL A 24 -7.82 -22.26 -23.33
N GLY A 25 -6.77 -21.44 -23.21
CA GLY A 25 -6.05 -20.89 -24.36
C GLY A 25 -5.40 -21.98 -25.24
N VAL A 26 -4.75 -22.96 -24.62
CA VAL A 26 -4.15 -24.11 -25.32
C VAL A 26 -5.25 -24.97 -25.96
N GLY A 27 -6.35 -25.24 -25.25
CA GLY A 27 -7.48 -25.99 -25.78
C GLY A 27 -8.09 -25.34 -27.02
N ILE A 28 -8.32 -24.03 -26.97
CA ILE A 28 -8.80 -23.25 -28.12
C ILE A 28 -7.80 -23.26 -29.27
N ALA A 29 -6.50 -23.08 -28.98
CA ALA A 29 -5.46 -23.10 -30.01
C ALA A 29 -5.38 -24.46 -30.72
N VAL A 30 -5.43 -25.56 -29.96
CA VAL A 30 -5.42 -26.93 -30.51
C VAL A 30 -6.70 -27.21 -31.30
N ALA A 31 -7.87 -26.81 -30.79
CA ALA A 31 -9.14 -27.00 -31.49
C ALA A 31 -9.23 -26.16 -32.78
N GLY A 32 -8.53 -25.02 -32.85
CA GLY A 32 -8.44 -24.18 -34.04
C GLY A 32 -7.49 -24.69 -35.12
N LEU A 33 -6.60 -25.65 -34.81
CA LEU A 33 -5.59 -26.19 -35.77
C LEU A 33 -6.13 -26.54 -37.16
N PRO A 34 -7.30 -27.21 -37.30
CA PRO A 34 -7.85 -27.55 -38.62
C PRO A 34 -8.29 -26.34 -39.46
N HIS A 35 -8.44 -25.17 -38.84
CA HIS A 35 -8.95 -23.94 -39.45
C HIS A 35 -7.86 -22.89 -39.71
N TYR A 36 -6.63 -23.13 -39.27
CA TYR A 36 -5.51 -22.24 -39.56
C TYR A 36 -4.93 -22.55 -40.94
N GLU A 37 -4.80 -21.54 -41.78
CA GLU A 37 -3.95 -21.62 -42.97
C GLU A 37 -2.57 -21.02 -42.68
N ARG A 38 -1.57 -21.56 -43.36
CA ARG A 38 -0.21 -21.02 -43.33
C ARG A 38 -0.10 -19.94 -44.39
N VAL A 39 0.12 -18.71 -43.97
CA VAL A 39 0.48 -17.63 -44.88
C VAL A 39 1.78 -17.00 -44.40
N LEU A 40 2.81 -17.16 -45.24
CA LEU A 40 4.18 -16.71 -45.02
C LEU A 40 4.80 -17.24 -43.72
N TYR A 41 4.65 -16.50 -42.62
CA TYR A 41 5.28 -16.77 -41.32
C TYR A 41 4.30 -16.74 -40.13
N ALA A 42 2.99 -16.64 -40.39
CA ALA A 42 1.97 -16.59 -39.36
C ALA A 42 0.86 -17.62 -39.61
N CYS A 43 0.32 -18.18 -38.53
CA CYS A 43 -0.92 -18.94 -38.57
C CYS A 43 -2.06 -17.97 -38.28
N PHE A 44 -2.97 -17.78 -39.24
CA PHE A 44 -4.18 -17.02 -39.02
C PHE A 44 -5.42 -17.83 -39.37
N LEU A 45 -6.52 -17.53 -38.66
CA LEU A 45 -7.83 -18.04 -39.02
C LEU A 45 -8.25 -17.37 -40.31
N VAL A 46 -8.52 -18.18 -41.32
CA VAL A 46 -8.98 -17.68 -42.62
C VAL A 46 -10.35 -17.08 -42.43
N VAL A 47 -10.50 -15.82 -42.83
CA VAL A 47 -11.79 -15.13 -42.86
C VAL A 47 -12.28 -15.02 -44.30
N PRO A 48 -13.60 -14.93 -44.52
CA PRO A 48 -14.14 -14.66 -45.85
C PRO A 48 -13.53 -13.38 -46.46
N PRO A 49 -13.26 -13.37 -47.78
CA PRO A 49 -13.77 -14.32 -48.78
C PRO A 49 -12.97 -15.62 -48.92
N HIS A 50 -11.82 -15.75 -48.26
CA HIS A 50 -10.94 -16.92 -48.42
C HIS A 50 -11.46 -18.17 -47.69
N ALA A 51 -12.30 -17.99 -46.67
CA ALA A 51 -13.04 -19.07 -46.03
C ALA A 51 -14.52 -19.06 -46.47
N PRO A 52 -15.18 -20.23 -46.53
CA PRO A 52 -16.60 -20.30 -46.87
C PRO A 52 -17.53 -19.76 -45.77
N THR A 53 -17.04 -19.66 -44.53
CA THR A 53 -17.86 -19.24 -43.37
C THR A 53 -17.07 -18.43 -42.35
N TRP A 54 -17.75 -17.58 -41.58
CA TRP A 54 -17.21 -16.87 -40.41
C TRP A 54 -17.19 -17.73 -39.14
N TYR A 55 -17.72 -18.96 -39.19
CA TYR A 55 -17.94 -19.79 -38.01
C TYR A 55 -16.66 -20.03 -37.17
N PRO A 56 -15.50 -20.40 -37.76
CA PRO A 56 -14.29 -20.62 -36.98
C PRO A 56 -13.81 -19.35 -36.26
N MET A 57 -13.91 -18.20 -36.91
CA MET A 57 -13.54 -16.91 -36.31
C MET A 57 -14.43 -16.59 -35.10
N LEU A 58 -15.76 -16.77 -35.25
CA LEU A 58 -16.70 -16.53 -34.16
C LEU A 58 -16.50 -17.53 -33.01
N ALA A 59 -16.32 -18.81 -33.32
CA ALA A 59 -16.21 -19.90 -32.36
C ALA A 59 -14.89 -19.86 -31.57
N PHE A 60 -13.76 -19.60 -32.22
CA PHE A 60 -12.44 -19.70 -31.59
C PHE A 60 -11.86 -18.36 -31.12
N VAL A 61 -12.36 -17.24 -31.64
CA VAL A 61 -11.85 -15.91 -31.26
C VAL A 61 -12.92 -15.11 -30.56
N THR A 62 -14.06 -14.90 -31.21
CA THR A 62 -15.05 -13.93 -30.72
C THR A 62 -15.73 -14.39 -29.43
N PHE A 63 -16.32 -15.60 -29.40
CA PHE A 63 -17.02 -16.09 -28.21
C PHE A 63 -16.11 -16.33 -27.02
N PRO A 64 -14.92 -16.94 -27.16
CA PRO A 64 -14.01 -17.09 -26.03
C PRO A 64 -13.54 -15.75 -25.48
N THR A 65 -13.24 -14.79 -26.36
CA THR A 65 -12.86 -13.43 -25.94
C THR A 65 -13.98 -12.77 -25.14
N LEU A 66 -15.22 -12.83 -25.62
CA LEU A 66 -16.38 -12.32 -24.89
C LEU A 66 -16.57 -13.04 -23.54
N GLY A 67 -16.46 -14.37 -23.52
CA GLY A 67 -16.57 -15.18 -22.31
C GLY A 67 -15.55 -14.77 -21.26
N VAL A 68 -14.28 -14.65 -21.65
CA VAL A 68 -13.19 -14.16 -20.79
C VAL A 68 -13.46 -12.74 -20.31
N THR A 69 -13.98 -11.87 -21.17
CA THR A 69 -14.33 -10.49 -20.82
C THR A 69 -15.40 -10.45 -19.74
N VAL A 70 -16.52 -11.15 -19.95
CA VAL A 70 -17.63 -11.22 -19.00
C VAL A 70 -17.18 -11.83 -17.67
N TRP A 71 -16.39 -12.91 -17.74
CA TRP A 71 -15.82 -13.55 -16.55
C TRP A 71 -14.89 -12.61 -15.77
N ALA A 72 -13.94 -11.95 -16.44
CA ALA A 72 -13.02 -11.00 -15.83
C ALA A 72 -13.78 -9.83 -15.16
N THR A 73 -14.81 -9.29 -15.83
CA THR A 73 -15.65 -8.24 -15.26
C THR A 73 -16.45 -8.73 -14.07
N GLY A 74 -17.04 -9.92 -14.14
CA GLY A 74 -17.78 -10.53 -13.04
C GLY A 74 -16.90 -10.75 -11.81
N THR A 75 -15.67 -11.27 -12.00
CA THR A 75 -14.73 -11.49 -10.90
C THR A 75 -14.28 -10.18 -10.24
N ILE A 76 -13.92 -9.16 -11.02
CA ILE A 76 -13.56 -7.83 -10.49
C ILE A 76 -14.77 -7.18 -9.78
N GLY A 77 -15.96 -7.27 -10.38
CA GLY A 77 -17.21 -6.78 -9.78
C GLY A 77 -17.50 -7.45 -8.44
N SER A 78 -17.32 -8.77 -8.36
CA SER A 78 -17.48 -9.55 -7.13
C SER A 78 -16.48 -9.10 -6.05
N VAL A 79 -15.19 -9.00 -6.38
CA VAL A 79 -14.15 -8.51 -5.45
C VAL A 79 -14.49 -7.11 -4.94
N TYR A 80 -14.89 -6.20 -5.84
CA TYR A 80 -15.30 -4.85 -5.46
C TYR A 80 -16.50 -4.86 -4.52
N TRP A 81 -17.52 -5.67 -4.81
CA TRP A 81 -18.70 -5.81 -3.99
C TRP A 81 -18.35 -6.32 -2.58
N THR A 82 -17.50 -7.34 -2.48
CA THR A 82 -17.04 -7.90 -1.21
C THR A 82 -16.26 -6.87 -0.38
N VAL A 83 -15.29 -6.19 -0.99
CA VAL A 83 -14.48 -5.14 -0.32
C VAL A 83 -15.38 -4.00 0.15
N ARG A 84 -16.36 -3.59 -0.66
CA ARG A 84 -17.29 -2.52 -0.30
C ARG A 84 -18.22 -2.92 0.84
N SER A 85 -18.71 -4.15 0.81
CA SER A 85 -19.54 -4.71 1.88
C SER A 85 -18.78 -4.76 3.20
N GLN A 86 -17.52 -5.23 3.18
CA GLN A 86 -16.64 -5.23 4.34
C GLN A 86 -16.33 -3.81 4.85
N ARG A 87 -16.18 -2.84 3.94
CA ARG A 87 -15.96 -1.43 4.32
C ARG A 87 -17.16 -0.85 5.06
N VAL A 88 -18.39 -1.15 4.61
CA VAL A 88 -19.61 -0.71 5.28
C VAL A 88 -19.69 -1.32 6.69
N VAL A 89 -19.44 -2.62 6.82
CA VAL A 89 -19.43 -3.29 8.14
C VAL A 89 -18.37 -2.68 9.05
N ARG A 90 -17.14 -2.49 8.55
CA ARG A 90 -16.05 -1.88 9.32
C ARG A 90 -16.36 -0.46 9.79
N ASN A 91 -17.01 0.35 8.95
CA ASN A 91 -17.38 1.72 9.30
C ASN A 91 -18.49 1.77 10.36
N ARG A 92 -19.33 0.73 10.48
CA ARG A 92 -20.30 0.63 11.59
C ARG A 92 -19.62 0.44 12.94
N TRP A 93 -18.48 -0.25 12.97
CA TRP A 93 -17.71 -0.54 14.19
C TRP A 93 -16.57 0.45 14.46
N SER A 94 -16.33 1.43 13.58
CA SER A 94 -15.39 2.50 13.89
C SER A 94 -16.02 3.45 14.87
N PHE A 95 -15.75 3.25 16.16
CA PHE A 95 -16.15 4.18 17.21
C PHE A 95 -15.63 5.58 16.86
N PRO A 96 -16.48 6.62 16.89
CA PRO A 96 -16.02 7.98 16.66
C PRO A 96 -14.96 8.31 17.71
N SER A 97 -13.73 8.51 17.25
CA SER A 97 -12.56 8.87 18.07
C SER A 97 -12.74 10.18 18.86
N ASN A 98 -13.85 10.89 18.62
CA ASN A 98 -14.20 12.12 19.31
C ASN A 98 -14.72 11.86 20.74
N LEU A 99 -15.11 10.64 21.10
CA LEU A 99 -15.50 10.31 22.48
C LEU A 99 -14.30 10.24 23.44
N SER A 100 -13.07 10.10 22.94
CA SER A 100 -11.85 10.07 23.75
C SER A 100 -11.30 11.45 24.14
N SER A 101 -11.82 12.55 23.58
CA SER A 101 -11.27 13.89 23.83
C SER A 101 -12.03 14.71 24.88
N SER A 102 -13.09 14.16 25.48
CA SER A 102 -13.89 14.87 26.46
C SER A 102 -14.22 13.96 27.63
N ARG A 103 -13.27 13.83 28.56
CA ARG A 103 -13.50 13.76 30.01
C ARG A 103 -12.16 13.52 30.70
N THR A 104 -11.42 14.59 30.94
CA THR A 104 -10.71 14.73 32.21
C THR A 104 -11.78 14.89 33.29
N VAL A 105 -12.54 13.82 33.56
CA VAL A 105 -13.30 13.74 34.81
C VAL A 105 -12.26 13.39 35.84
N SER A 106 -11.93 14.38 36.66
CA SER A 106 -11.33 14.20 37.97
C SER A 106 -12.01 13.00 38.62
N ARG A 107 -11.31 11.86 38.71
CA ARG A 107 -11.79 10.68 39.45
C ARG A 107 -12.13 11.15 40.86
N PRO A 108 -13.38 11.03 41.33
CA PRO A 108 -13.65 11.02 42.75
C PRO A 108 -12.89 9.80 43.33
N ARG A 109 -12.09 10.01 44.38
CA ARG A 109 -11.52 8.90 45.17
C ARG A 109 -12.69 8.08 45.70
N LEU A 110 -12.90 6.89 45.15
CA LEU A 110 -13.68 5.87 45.82
C LEU A 110 -12.82 5.31 46.97
N PRO A 111 -13.38 5.13 48.17
CA PRO A 111 -12.72 4.41 49.24
C PRO A 111 -12.46 2.95 48.84
N PRO A 112 -11.42 2.31 49.41
CA PRO A 112 -11.04 0.95 49.09
C PRO A 112 -12.22 -0.03 49.35
N PRO A 113 -12.42 -1.03 48.48
CA PRO A 113 -13.39 -2.08 48.73
C PRO A 113 -12.91 -3.03 49.85
N ASP A 114 -13.59 -2.99 51.00
CA ASP A 114 -13.45 -3.94 52.12
C ASP A 114 -14.22 -5.24 51.87
N TYR A 115 -13.80 -6.03 50.89
CA TYR A 115 -14.22 -7.44 50.84
C TYR A 115 -13.05 -8.33 50.42
N ALA A 116 -12.30 -8.78 51.43
CA ALA A 116 -11.52 -9.99 51.34
C ALA A 116 -12.48 -11.17 51.23
N LEU A 117 -12.67 -11.65 50.00
CA LEU A 117 -13.31 -12.93 49.75
C LEU A 117 -12.24 -14.01 49.99
N ASP A 118 -12.43 -14.79 51.06
CA ASP A 118 -11.62 -15.95 51.40
C ASP A 118 -11.72 -16.98 50.26
N ILE A 119 -10.68 -17.01 49.42
CA ILE A 119 -10.47 -18.07 48.44
C ILE A 119 -9.63 -19.15 49.14
N PRO A 120 -10.08 -20.42 49.15
CA PRO A 120 -9.38 -21.50 49.82
C PRO A 120 -7.95 -21.69 49.26
N PRO A 121 -6.94 -21.83 50.12
CA PRO A 121 -5.55 -22.01 49.73
C PRO A 121 -5.36 -23.44 49.23
N GLY A 122 -5.46 -23.67 47.92
CA GLY A 122 -5.21 -25.00 47.37
C GLY A 122 -5.22 -25.11 45.86
N THR A 123 -5.89 -24.20 45.13
CA THR A 123 -6.06 -24.35 43.67
C THR A 123 -5.36 -23.28 42.84
N ARG A 124 -4.60 -22.36 43.48
CA ARG A 124 -3.96 -21.24 42.77
C ARG A 124 -2.56 -21.57 42.25
N GLU A 125 -1.77 -22.34 43.00
CA GLU A 125 -0.42 -22.73 42.54
C GLU A 125 -0.47 -23.74 41.39
N GLU A 126 -1.44 -24.66 41.38
CA GLU A 126 -1.63 -25.59 40.25
C GLU A 126 -2.10 -24.87 38.98
N ALA A 127 -2.99 -23.89 39.10
CA ALA A 127 -3.49 -23.12 37.96
C ALA A 127 -2.45 -22.10 37.42
N GLU A 128 -1.61 -21.51 38.29
CA GLU A 128 -0.51 -20.63 37.85
C GLU A 128 0.63 -21.45 37.21
N ALA A 129 0.88 -22.68 37.66
CA ALA A 129 1.89 -23.57 37.07
C ALA A 129 1.48 -24.12 35.68
N GLU A 130 0.20 -24.46 35.47
CA GLU A 130 -0.28 -24.87 34.14
C GLU A 130 -0.27 -23.70 33.14
N ALA A 131 -0.60 -22.48 33.57
CA ALA A 131 -0.56 -21.31 32.71
C ALA A 131 0.87 -20.94 32.27
N GLU A 132 1.86 -21.02 33.17
CA GLU A 132 3.28 -20.77 32.81
C GLU A 132 3.86 -21.86 31.88
N ALA A 133 3.37 -23.10 31.98
CA ALA A 133 3.83 -24.19 31.12
C ALA A 133 3.32 -24.05 29.68
N GLU A 134 2.07 -23.60 29.50
CA GLU A 134 1.51 -23.34 28.16
C GLU A 134 2.14 -22.12 27.49
N GLU A 135 2.46 -21.07 28.26
CA GLU A 135 3.13 -19.86 27.73
C GLU A 135 4.55 -20.17 27.22
N LYS A 136 5.34 -20.98 27.96
CA LYS A 136 6.68 -21.41 27.52
C LYS A 136 6.66 -22.31 26.27
N GLN A 137 5.63 -23.14 26.11
CA GLN A 137 5.49 -23.95 24.89
C GLN A 137 5.12 -23.11 23.66
N GLN A 138 4.32 -22.06 23.83
CA GLN A 138 4.00 -21.13 22.73
C GLN A 138 5.20 -20.27 22.33
N GLU A 139 5.99 -19.77 23.28
CA GLU A 139 7.19 -18.97 22.98
C GLU A 139 8.21 -19.78 22.16
N THR A 140 8.44 -21.04 22.53
CA THR A 140 9.42 -21.91 21.86
C THR A 140 9.01 -22.25 20.41
N GLN A 141 7.71 -22.40 20.12
CA GLN A 141 7.23 -22.62 18.75
C GLN A 141 7.29 -21.37 17.87
N THR A 142 7.15 -20.19 18.47
CA THR A 142 7.14 -18.92 17.72
C THR A 142 8.55 -18.54 17.25
N ASP A 143 9.57 -18.82 18.07
CA ASP A 143 10.97 -18.50 17.77
C ASP A 143 11.58 -19.40 16.67
N GLU A 144 11.22 -20.69 16.61
CA GLU A 144 11.69 -21.57 15.53
C GLU A 144 11.08 -21.21 14.17
N GLU A 145 9.80 -20.80 14.14
CA GLU A 145 9.16 -20.38 12.89
C GLU A 145 9.67 -19.00 12.42
N GLU A 146 10.00 -18.09 13.34
CA GLU A 146 10.60 -16.80 12.99
C GLU A 146 12.04 -16.96 12.46
N ARG A 147 12.82 -17.88 13.03
CA ARG A 147 14.20 -18.18 12.56
C ARG A 147 14.22 -18.77 11.16
N ASN A 148 13.21 -19.57 10.80
CA ASN A 148 13.10 -20.17 9.47
C ASN A 148 12.50 -19.20 8.42
N SER A 149 11.70 -18.21 8.83
CA SER A 149 11.10 -17.23 7.91
C SER A 149 12.05 -16.11 7.47
N ASN A 150 13.09 -15.81 8.27
CA ASN A 150 14.03 -14.72 8.00
C ASN A 150 15.00 -14.99 6.83
N GLY A 151 15.02 -16.20 6.26
CA GLY A 151 15.84 -16.57 5.10
C GLY A 151 15.45 -15.89 3.78
N TRP A 152 14.28 -15.24 3.70
CA TRP A 152 13.75 -14.61 2.47
C TRP A 152 13.58 -13.09 2.58
N ARG A 153 14.27 -12.42 3.50
CA ARG A 153 14.25 -10.94 3.51
C ARG A 153 14.93 -10.41 2.25
N CYS A 154 14.20 -9.54 1.56
CA CYS A 154 14.68 -8.86 0.36
C CYS A 154 15.95 -8.04 0.73
N PRO A 155 17.08 -8.17 0.00
CA PRO A 155 18.36 -7.50 0.34
C PRO A 155 18.26 -5.99 0.59
N GLN A 156 17.21 -5.36 0.05
CA GLN A 156 16.94 -3.93 0.17
C GLN A 156 16.52 -3.46 1.57
N GLU A 157 15.85 -4.30 2.38
CA GLU A 157 15.52 -3.94 3.77
C GLU A 157 16.74 -4.05 4.69
N LEU A 158 17.60 -5.05 4.48
CA LEU A 158 18.84 -5.22 5.24
C LEU A 158 19.77 -3.99 5.06
N GLN A 159 19.84 -3.47 3.84
CA GLN A 159 20.64 -2.28 3.52
C GLN A 159 20.08 -1.00 4.17
N GLN A 160 18.75 -0.91 4.33
CA GLN A 160 18.11 0.23 4.98
C GLN A 160 18.24 0.17 6.51
N GLN A 161 18.30 -1.03 7.08
CA GLN A 161 18.54 -1.26 8.51
C GLN A 161 20.00 -0.95 8.89
N GLN A 162 20.97 -1.32 8.04
CA GLN A 162 22.38 -0.94 8.23
C GLN A 162 22.60 0.59 8.16
N LEU A 163 21.89 1.29 7.27
CA LEU A 163 21.96 2.75 7.19
C LEU A 163 21.33 3.46 8.41
N GLN A 164 20.40 2.82 9.12
CA GLN A 164 19.85 3.36 10.36
C GLN A 164 20.74 3.09 11.57
N GLN A 165 21.49 1.98 11.60
CA GLN A 165 22.44 1.71 12.69
C GLN A 165 23.70 2.60 12.63
N GLN A 166 24.04 3.21 11.48
CA GLN A 166 25.17 4.14 11.37
C GLN A 166 24.92 5.56 11.93
N LYS A 167 23.80 5.81 12.62
CA LYS A 167 23.52 7.12 13.23
C LYS A 167 22.96 6.87 14.64
N PRO A 168 23.67 7.12 15.77
CA PRO A 168 24.70 8.15 15.99
C PRO A 168 25.92 7.71 16.86
N GLN A 169 27.17 8.03 16.45
CA GLN A 169 28.32 7.96 17.37
C GLN A 169 29.26 9.19 17.30
N GLN A 170 28.81 10.29 16.71
CA GLN A 170 29.63 11.51 16.56
C GLN A 170 29.24 12.65 17.51
N GLN A 171 28.65 12.33 18.68
CA GLN A 171 28.30 13.34 19.68
C GLN A 171 28.65 12.91 21.12
N GLN A 172 29.79 12.24 21.27
CA GLN A 172 30.47 12.09 22.56
C GLN A 172 31.97 12.37 22.36
N ARG A 173 32.33 13.65 22.27
CA ARG A 173 33.71 14.06 22.57
C ARG A 173 33.73 15.41 23.28
N SER A 174 34.26 15.33 24.50
CA SER A 174 34.87 16.36 25.34
C SER A 174 34.02 17.56 25.78
N VAL A 175 33.40 17.42 26.95
CA VAL A 175 33.51 18.46 28.00
C VAL A 175 33.92 17.74 29.28
N SER A 176 35.24 17.63 29.47
CA SER A 176 35.84 17.31 30.76
C SER A 176 36.14 18.63 31.45
N GLY A 177 35.68 18.78 32.69
CA GLY A 177 36.09 19.84 33.60
C GLY A 177 35.04 20.91 33.88
N ARG A 178 34.14 20.64 34.84
CA ARG A 178 33.76 21.67 35.80
C ARG A 178 33.23 21.10 37.11
N THR A 179 34.00 21.43 38.13
CA THR A 179 33.77 21.41 39.58
C THR A 179 32.32 21.27 40.06
N SER A 180 32.16 20.31 40.96
CA SER A 180 31.10 20.14 41.94
C SER A 180 30.73 21.45 42.64
N ASN A 181 29.57 22.01 42.28
CA ASN A 181 28.78 22.84 43.17
C ASN A 181 27.41 22.20 43.31
N LEU A 182 27.04 21.93 44.56
CA LEU A 182 25.77 21.36 44.97
C LEU A 182 24.70 22.45 44.79
N GLU A 183 24.15 22.56 43.58
CA GLU A 183 23.08 23.51 43.29
C GLU A 183 21.74 22.88 43.69
N VAL A 184 21.12 23.48 44.71
CA VAL A 184 19.78 23.21 45.21
C VAL A 184 18.81 23.20 44.03
N ILE A 185 18.21 22.05 43.75
CA ILE A 185 17.21 21.87 42.70
C ILE A 185 15.98 22.72 43.08
N PRO A 186 15.67 23.82 42.36
CA PRO A 186 14.45 24.55 42.61
C PRO A 186 13.27 23.69 42.17
N GLU A 187 12.27 23.63 43.05
CA GLU A 187 10.99 22.97 42.89
C GLU A 187 10.38 23.27 41.51
N ASN A 188 10.30 22.23 40.68
CA ASN A 188 9.81 22.31 39.30
C ASN A 188 8.35 22.75 39.28
N LYS A 189 8.13 24.03 38.97
CA LYS A 189 6.81 24.58 38.66
C LYS A 189 6.24 23.82 37.45
N PRO A 190 5.02 23.25 37.52
CA PRO A 190 4.45 22.51 36.41
C PRO A 190 4.30 23.44 35.20
N SER A 191 5.13 23.18 34.19
CA SER A 191 5.06 23.82 32.88
C SER A 191 3.68 23.56 32.28
N SER A 192 2.83 24.59 32.27
CA SER A 192 1.48 24.60 31.73
C SER A 192 1.45 24.61 30.20
N THR A 193 2.47 24.09 29.54
CA THR A 193 2.52 24.08 28.08
C THR A 193 1.65 22.91 27.59
N PRO A 194 0.52 23.16 26.92
CA PRO A 194 -0.34 22.08 26.44
C PRO A 194 0.46 21.16 25.52
N PRO A 195 0.33 19.83 25.66
CA PRO A 195 1.00 18.90 24.78
C PRO A 195 0.63 19.24 23.34
N PRO A 196 1.60 19.23 22.39
CA PRO A 196 1.32 19.53 21.01
C PRO A 196 0.18 18.62 20.52
N PRO A 197 -0.79 19.16 19.75
CA PRO A 197 -1.94 18.40 19.29
C PRO A 197 -1.42 17.12 18.63
N ALA A 198 -1.90 15.98 19.12
CA ALA A 198 -1.47 14.66 18.68
C ALA A 198 -1.47 14.64 17.15
N SER A 199 -0.27 14.57 16.57
CA SER A 199 -0.07 14.56 15.13
C SER A 199 -0.97 13.47 14.55
N THR A 200 -2.00 13.89 13.81
CA THR A 200 -2.89 13.00 13.07
C THR A 200 -2.04 12.35 11.99
N ARG A 201 -1.44 11.20 12.33
CA ARG A 201 -0.64 10.43 11.38
C ARG A 201 -1.55 10.13 10.19
N PRO A 202 -1.16 10.52 8.97
CA PRO A 202 -1.97 10.25 7.79
C PRO A 202 -2.18 8.75 7.72
N VAL A 203 -3.45 8.33 7.75
CA VAL A 203 -3.81 6.92 7.65
C VAL A 203 -3.21 6.43 6.33
N PRO A 204 -2.29 5.45 6.35
CA PRO A 204 -1.61 5.02 5.15
C PRO A 204 -2.64 4.64 4.08
N TYR A 205 -2.45 5.15 2.87
CA TYR A 205 -3.25 4.73 1.71
C TYR A 205 -3.29 3.21 1.69
N ARG A 206 -4.47 2.64 1.92
CA ARG A 206 -4.63 1.19 2.01
C ARG A 206 -4.26 0.58 0.67
N LEU A 207 -3.38 -0.42 0.71
CA LEU A 207 -2.99 -1.25 -0.43
C LEU A 207 -4.20 -1.68 -1.26
N GLU A 208 -5.31 -1.99 -0.59
CA GLU A 208 -6.64 -2.27 -1.16
C GLU A 208 -7.06 -1.28 -2.26
N ASN A 209 -6.93 0.03 -2.01
CA ASN A 209 -7.37 1.07 -2.95
C ASN A 209 -6.43 1.17 -4.16
N GLN A 210 -5.14 0.86 -3.98
CA GLN A 210 -4.19 0.84 -5.08
C GLN A 210 -4.47 -0.34 -6.01
N VAL A 211 -4.67 -1.53 -5.44
CA VAL A 211 -5.00 -2.75 -6.19
C VAL A 211 -6.33 -2.59 -6.93
N PHE A 212 -7.33 -1.98 -6.30
CA PHE A 212 -8.62 -1.71 -6.94
C PHE A 212 -8.47 -0.82 -8.17
N TRP A 213 -7.81 0.34 -8.04
CA TRP A 213 -7.62 1.25 -9.17
C TRP A 213 -6.74 0.64 -10.26
N GLN A 214 -5.76 -0.19 -9.91
CA GLN A 214 -4.98 -0.95 -10.86
C GLN A 214 -5.87 -1.90 -11.67
N ALA A 215 -6.73 -2.67 -11.01
CA ALA A 215 -7.68 -3.58 -11.67
C ALA A 215 -8.68 -2.84 -12.58
N VAL A 216 -9.22 -1.69 -12.14
CA VAL A 216 -10.12 -0.86 -12.94
C VAL A 216 -9.42 -0.32 -14.19
N CYS A 217 -8.18 0.17 -14.07
CA CYS A 217 -7.42 0.64 -15.22
C CYS A 217 -7.13 -0.51 -16.21
N TYR A 218 -6.81 -1.71 -15.71
CA TYR A 218 -6.66 -2.90 -16.55
C TYR A 218 -7.93 -3.22 -17.33
N LEU A 219 -9.05 -3.23 -16.63
CA LEU A 219 -10.34 -3.54 -17.22
C LEU A 219 -10.73 -2.51 -18.30
N LEU A 220 -10.50 -1.23 -18.04
CA LEU A 220 -10.73 -0.17 -19.04
C LEU A 220 -9.85 -0.33 -20.28
N ALA A 221 -8.55 -0.57 -20.10
CA ALA A 221 -7.63 -0.80 -21.22
C ALA A 221 -8.03 -2.04 -22.05
N PHE A 222 -8.47 -3.09 -21.36
CA PHE A 222 -8.98 -4.30 -21.99
C PHE A 222 -10.26 -4.02 -22.79
N TYR A 223 -11.23 -3.31 -22.22
CA TYR A 223 -12.47 -2.95 -22.91
C TYR A 223 -12.24 -2.09 -24.15
N VAL A 224 -11.38 -1.07 -24.05
CA VAL A 224 -11.05 -0.20 -25.20
C VAL A 224 -10.47 -1.00 -26.37
N THR A 225 -9.66 -2.01 -26.09
CA THR A 225 -9.00 -2.81 -27.12
C THR A 225 -9.92 -3.91 -27.68
N HIS A 226 -10.65 -4.61 -26.81
CA HIS A 226 -11.42 -5.81 -27.21
C HIS A 226 -12.84 -5.51 -27.67
N VAL A 227 -13.51 -4.48 -27.13
CA VAL A 227 -14.85 -4.09 -27.61
C VAL A 227 -14.76 -3.58 -29.04
N MET A 228 -13.71 -2.82 -29.35
CA MET A 228 -13.46 -2.36 -30.71
C MET A 228 -13.24 -3.55 -31.65
N GLN A 229 -12.39 -4.52 -31.27
CA GLN A 229 -12.19 -5.75 -32.03
C GLN A 229 -13.50 -6.52 -32.26
N PHE A 230 -14.32 -6.67 -31.21
CA PHE A 230 -15.62 -7.31 -31.30
C PHE A 230 -16.54 -6.59 -32.28
N ALA A 231 -16.65 -5.26 -32.16
CA ALA A 231 -17.48 -4.45 -33.04
C ALA A 231 -17.05 -4.57 -34.51
N VAL A 232 -15.74 -4.52 -34.79
CA VAL A 232 -15.18 -4.70 -36.14
C VAL A 232 -15.50 -6.09 -36.69
N THR A 233 -15.31 -7.14 -35.89
CA THR A 233 -15.57 -8.53 -36.31
C THR A 233 -17.06 -8.77 -36.56
N LEU A 234 -17.92 -8.26 -35.67
CA LEU A 234 -19.37 -8.38 -35.81
C LEU A 234 -19.87 -7.60 -37.03
N HIS A 235 -19.38 -6.37 -37.23
CA HIS A 235 -19.72 -5.56 -38.40
C HIS A 235 -19.29 -6.26 -39.71
N ALA A 236 -18.08 -6.82 -39.76
CA ALA A 236 -17.59 -7.57 -40.91
C ALA A 236 -18.45 -8.82 -41.20
N ALA A 237 -18.83 -9.56 -40.15
CA ALA A 237 -19.70 -10.73 -40.28
C ALA A 237 -21.11 -10.37 -40.78
N LEU A 238 -21.67 -9.25 -40.30
CA LEU A 238 -22.98 -8.76 -40.75
C LEU A 238 -22.94 -8.25 -42.19
N GLN A 239 -21.89 -7.52 -42.59
CA GLN A 239 -21.77 -7.01 -43.95
C GLN A 239 -21.58 -8.12 -44.98
N TYR A 240 -20.79 -9.14 -44.65
CA TYR A 240 -20.63 -10.31 -45.52
C TYR A 240 -21.97 -10.97 -45.86
N ARG A 241 -22.90 -11.02 -44.91
CA ARG A 241 -24.25 -11.57 -45.12
C ARG A 241 -25.11 -10.73 -46.06
N ASN A 242 -24.88 -9.42 -46.12
CA ASN A 242 -25.71 -8.47 -46.88
C ASN A 242 -25.14 -8.15 -48.28
N GLY A 243 -23.98 -8.69 -48.65
CA GLY A 243 -23.36 -8.48 -49.97
C GLY A 243 -22.87 -7.05 -50.22
N PHE A 244 -22.69 -6.24 -49.17
CA PHE A 244 -22.25 -4.85 -49.29
C PHE A 244 -20.72 -4.77 -49.40
N SER A 245 -20.24 -4.08 -50.45
CA SER A 245 -18.82 -3.87 -50.72
C SER A 245 -18.37 -2.54 -50.12
N ASP A 246 -17.71 -2.59 -48.96
CA ASP A 246 -17.46 -1.39 -48.14
C ASP A 246 -16.01 -0.95 -48.10
N LYS A 247 -15.75 0.22 -48.68
CA LYS A 247 -14.53 1.02 -48.47
C LYS A 247 -14.36 1.47 -47.00
N ASN A 248 -15.46 1.50 -46.24
CA ASN A 248 -15.48 1.92 -44.83
C ASN A 248 -14.91 0.88 -43.86
N LEU A 249 -14.86 -0.41 -44.26
CA LEU A 249 -14.35 -1.48 -43.42
C LEU A 249 -12.83 -1.39 -43.22
N TYR A 250 -12.12 -0.85 -44.22
CA TYR A 250 -10.66 -0.71 -44.18
C TYR A 250 -10.21 0.21 -43.03
N GLY A 251 -10.87 1.36 -42.83
CA GLY A 251 -10.52 2.28 -41.75
C GLY A 251 -10.68 1.66 -40.35
N LEU A 252 -11.77 0.91 -40.16
CA LEU A 252 -12.02 0.16 -38.92
C LEU A 252 -10.99 -0.95 -38.68
N TRP A 253 -10.58 -1.65 -39.75
CA TRP A 253 -9.55 -2.69 -39.66
C TRP A 253 -8.18 -2.10 -39.33
N VAL A 254 -7.80 -0.99 -39.96
CA VAL A 254 -6.55 -0.25 -39.63
C VAL A 254 -6.55 0.22 -38.18
N ALA A 255 -7.68 0.75 -37.70
CA ALA A 255 -7.82 1.15 -36.29
C ALA A 255 -7.63 -0.07 -35.36
N HIS A 256 -8.22 -1.23 -35.69
CA HIS A 256 -8.05 -2.44 -34.91
C HIS A 256 -6.59 -2.91 -34.85
N VAL A 257 -5.91 -3.01 -36.00
CA VAL A 257 -4.50 -3.42 -36.07
C VAL A 257 -3.58 -2.44 -35.32
N THR A 258 -3.93 -1.16 -35.29
CA THR A 258 -3.18 -0.14 -34.53
C THR A 258 -3.45 -0.22 -33.02
N LEU A 259 -4.69 -0.55 -32.62
CA LEU A 259 -5.10 -0.65 -31.22
C LEU A 259 -4.66 -1.96 -30.54
N ALA A 260 -4.44 -3.03 -31.29
CA ALA A 260 -4.01 -4.31 -30.73
C ALA A 260 -2.63 -4.23 -30.02
N PRO A 261 -1.56 -3.64 -30.59
CA PRO A 261 -0.29 -3.43 -29.90
C PRO A 261 -0.40 -2.50 -28.69
N LEU A 262 -1.33 -1.53 -28.74
CA LEU A 262 -1.57 -0.61 -27.63
C LEU A 262 -2.01 -1.34 -26.36
N GLN A 263 -2.59 -2.54 -26.44
CA GLN A 263 -2.91 -3.36 -25.27
C GLN A 263 -1.66 -3.67 -24.43
N GLY A 264 -0.57 -4.09 -25.07
CA GLY A 264 0.70 -4.38 -24.38
C GLY A 264 1.29 -3.11 -23.74
N LEU A 265 1.17 -1.97 -24.44
CA LEU A 265 1.58 -0.68 -23.93
C LEU A 265 0.77 -0.27 -22.69
N TRP A 266 -0.56 -0.39 -22.73
CA TRP A 266 -1.44 -0.07 -21.60
C TRP A 266 -1.13 -0.94 -20.38
N ASN A 267 -0.95 -2.25 -20.57
CA ASN A 267 -0.55 -3.15 -19.50
C ASN A 267 0.77 -2.71 -18.86
N SER A 268 1.76 -2.34 -19.68
CA SER A 268 3.04 -1.84 -19.20
C SER A 268 2.89 -0.54 -18.41
N LEU A 269 2.11 0.43 -18.92
CA LEU A 269 1.85 1.71 -18.25
C LEU A 269 1.18 1.54 -16.89
N ILE A 270 0.24 0.59 -16.78
CA ILE A 270 -0.44 0.31 -15.51
C ILE A 270 0.56 -0.25 -14.48
N TYR A 271 1.50 -1.11 -14.88
CA TYR A 271 2.55 -1.59 -13.97
C TYR A 271 3.58 -0.51 -13.60
N PHE A 272 3.88 0.45 -14.48
CA PHE A 272 4.80 1.54 -14.15
C PHE A 272 4.19 2.61 -13.24
N ARG A 273 2.87 2.81 -13.28
CA ARG A 273 2.19 3.88 -12.54
C ARG A 273 2.47 3.85 -11.02
N PRO A 274 2.34 2.72 -10.29
CA PRO A 274 2.65 2.69 -8.85
C PRO A 274 4.10 3.11 -8.54
N ARG A 275 5.04 2.70 -9.39
CA ARG A 275 6.47 3.02 -9.25
C ARG A 275 6.73 4.52 -9.45
N LEU A 276 6.11 5.12 -10.47
CA LEU A 276 6.23 6.55 -10.74
C LEU A 276 5.57 7.40 -9.64
N VAL A 277 4.36 7.03 -9.20
CA VAL A 277 3.65 7.73 -8.13
C VAL A 277 4.42 7.65 -6.82
N ARG A 278 4.95 6.46 -6.46
CA ARG A 278 5.79 6.30 -5.26
C ARG A 278 7.06 7.14 -5.34
N SER A 279 7.74 7.15 -6.49
CA SER A 279 8.94 7.94 -6.70
C SER A 279 8.65 9.45 -6.60
N TRP A 280 7.54 9.90 -7.17
CA TRP A 280 7.10 11.29 -7.11
C TRP A 280 6.72 11.72 -5.70
N LEU A 281 5.96 10.88 -4.97
CA LEU A 281 5.56 11.16 -3.60
C LEU A 281 6.77 11.26 -2.68
N MET A 282 7.73 10.33 -2.79
CA MET A 282 8.98 10.37 -2.02
C MET A 282 9.80 11.63 -2.29
N ARG A 283 9.87 12.10 -3.54
CA ARG A 283 10.51 13.38 -3.87
C ARG A 283 9.79 14.56 -3.22
N ARG A 284 8.46 14.55 -3.17
CA ARG A 284 7.66 15.60 -2.51
C ARG A 284 7.85 15.61 -1.00
N THR A 285 7.83 14.44 -0.35
CA THR A 285 8.09 14.30 1.09
C THR A 285 9.51 14.74 1.45
N ARG A 286 10.52 14.38 0.66
CA ARG A 286 11.90 14.84 0.87
C ARG A 286 12.01 16.37 0.79
N LYS A 287 11.34 17.01 -0.18
CA LYS A 287 11.30 18.49 -0.26
C LYS A 287 10.63 19.12 0.96
N GLN A 288 9.53 18.55 1.45
CA GLN A 288 8.87 19.03 2.67
C GLN A 288 9.75 18.86 3.92
N GLN A 289 10.43 17.71 4.06
CA GLN A 289 11.37 17.48 5.16
C GLN A 289 12.57 18.44 5.09
N GLN A 290 13.08 18.72 3.89
CA GLN A 290 14.15 19.71 3.70
C GLN A 290 13.69 21.12 4.09
N GLN A 291 12.47 21.52 3.72
CA GLN A 291 11.90 22.82 4.11
C GLN A 291 11.71 22.91 5.64
N GLN A 292 11.20 21.85 6.27
CA GLN A 292 11.06 21.81 7.74
C GLN A 292 12.43 21.86 8.44
N GLN A 293 13.43 21.14 7.94
CA GLN A 293 14.79 21.20 8.47
C GLN A 293 15.43 22.58 8.28
N GLN A 294 15.20 23.23 7.14
CA GLN A 294 15.67 24.60 6.90
C GLN A 294 15.01 25.59 7.85
N GLN A 295 13.69 25.49 8.06
CA GLN A 295 12.98 26.32 9.04
C GLN A 295 13.52 26.09 10.46
N ALA A 296 13.67 24.84 10.89
CA ALA A 296 14.23 24.51 12.20
C ALA A 296 15.67 25.04 12.37
N ASN A 297 16.51 24.92 11.33
CA ASN A 297 17.87 25.45 11.35
C ASN A 297 17.88 26.99 11.42
N ASN A 298 17.00 27.65 10.67
CA ASN A 298 16.85 29.11 10.73
C ASN A 298 16.37 29.56 12.12
N SER A 299 15.38 28.89 12.72
CA SER A 299 14.93 29.18 14.08
C SER A 299 16.04 29.01 15.13
N ARG A 300 16.87 27.98 15.02
CA ARG A 300 18.04 27.80 15.91
C ARG A 300 19.06 28.92 15.76
N LYS A 301 19.31 29.39 14.54
CA LYS A 301 20.19 30.55 14.30
C LYS A 301 19.63 31.83 14.93
N PHE A 302 18.32 32.03 14.91
CA PHE A 302 17.68 33.17 15.57
C PHE A 302 17.80 33.12 17.10
N ILE A 303 17.58 31.95 17.72
CA ILE A 303 17.74 31.79 19.19
C ILE A 303 19.19 32.07 19.60
N LYS A 304 20.17 31.50 18.90
CA LYS A 304 21.60 31.72 19.20
C LYS A 304 22.03 33.19 19.10
N LYS A 305 21.45 33.95 18.15
CA LYS A 305 21.69 35.41 18.06
C LYS A 305 21.09 36.18 19.24
N ARG A 306 19.94 35.76 19.75
CA ARG A 306 19.28 36.41 20.90
C ARG A 306 20.10 36.20 22.19
N ASP A 307 20.65 35.00 22.40
CA ASP A 307 21.45 34.70 23.59
C ASP A 307 22.78 35.46 23.61
N LEU A 308 23.43 35.63 22.45
CA LEU A 308 24.69 36.38 22.35
C LEU A 308 24.51 37.89 22.49
N GLY A 309 23.33 38.44 22.15
CA GLY A 309 23.04 39.88 22.28
C GLY A 309 22.68 40.33 23.69
N SER A 310 22.22 39.42 24.56
CA SER A 310 21.76 39.77 25.92
C SER A 310 22.90 39.92 26.95
N GLY A 311 24.14 39.57 26.60
CA GLY A 311 25.29 39.59 27.50
C GLY A 311 26.10 40.89 27.54
N SER A 312 25.83 41.87 26.66
CA SER A 312 26.73 43.03 26.43
C SER A 312 26.17 44.38 26.90
N SER A 313 25.43 44.41 28.01
CA SER A 313 24.95 45.68 28.63
C SER A 313 25.00 45.70 30.16
N ARG A 314 25.95 44.97 30.77
CA ARG A 314 26.31 45.15 32.18
C ARG A 314 27.80 45.44 32.27
N GLY A 315 28.15 46.71 32.42
CA GLY A 315 29.51 47.11 32.74
C GLY A 315 29.93 48.49 32.25
N SER A 316 29.16 49.53 32.52
CA SER A 316 29.71 50.91 32.57
C SER A 316 28.83 51.77 33.47
N THR A 317 28.71 51.38 34.74
CA THR A 317 28.29 52.30 35.79
C THR A 317 29.53 52.88 36.45
N ASN A 318 29.75 54.17 36.20
CA ASN A 318 30.23 55.16 37.16
C ASN A 318 31.50 54.82 37.95
N ALA A 319 32.65 55.15 37.37
CA ALA A 319 33.72 55.85 38.10
C ALA A 319 33.74 57.26 37.51
N GLY A 320 33.67 58.36 38.23
CA GLY A 320 33.76 58.63 39.65
C GLY A 320 34.03 60.13 39.71
N ASP A 321 32.97 60.92 39.94
CA ASP A 321 33.13 62.31 40.34
C ASP A 321 33.71 62.29 41.76
N SER A 322 34.94 62.77 41.90
CA SER A 322 35.54 63.11 43.18
C SER A 322 36.10 64.52 43.04
N ALA A 323 35.27 65.47 43.46
CA ALA A 323 35.64 66.85 43.73
C ALA A 323 36.50 66.90 45.00
N CYS A 324 37.66 67.54 44.91
CA CYS A 324 38.31 68.30 45.97
C CYS A 324 39.09 69.45 45.33
#